data_AF-A0A815BYW0-F1
#
_entry.id   AF-A0A815BYW0-F1
#
_cell.length_a   1.000
_cell.length_b   1.000
_cell.length_c   1.000
_cell.angle_alpha   90.00
_cell.angle_beta   90.00
_cell.angle_gamma   90.00
#
_symmetry.space_group_name_H-M   'P 1'
#
loop_
_entity.id
_entity.type
_entity.pdbx_description
1 polymer ?
#
loop_
_entity_poly.entity_id
_entity_poly.type
_entity_poly.pdbx_seq_one_letter_code
_entity_poly.pdbx_strand_id
1 'polypeptide(L)' 'MPSISSVSLARMEILKYFYLSNNLLTTLPDSLYLIKDMKKLDIQNNNFDAKEKAWIEGIFRVTNTTVGV' A
#
# COMPACT_ATOMS: atom_id res chain seq x y z
N MET A 1 3.53 -17.82 9.41
CA MET A 1 3.84 -16.83 8.36
C MET A 1 3.91 -15.47 9.03
N PRO A 2 4.92 -14.63 8.76
CA PRO A 2 4.95 -13.26 9.28
C PRO A 2 3.81 -12.44 8.63
N SER A 3 2.77 -12.16 9.41
CA SER A 3 1.68 -11.29 9.02
C SER A 3 2.00 -9.88 9.51
N ILE A 4 2.07 -8.91 8.58
CA ILE A 4 2.11 -7.50 8.94
C ILE A 4 0.67 -7.12 9.32
N SER A 5 0.40 -6.98 10.62
CA SER A 5 -0.91 -6.61 11.13
C SER A 5 -1.18 -5.11 10.93
N SER A 6 -2.42 -4.77 10.60
CA SER A 6 -2.85 -3.41 10.27
C SER A 6 -2.56 -2.38 11.38
N VAL A 7 -2.68 -2.81 12.64
CA VAL A 7 -2.36 -1.99 13.83
C VAL A 7 -0.88 -1.55 13.85
N SER A 8 0.03 -2.35 13.28
CA SER A 8 1.47 -2.02 13.27
C SER A 8 1.79 -0.95 12.22
N LEU A 9 1.19 -1.05 11.02
CA LEU A 9 1.38 -0.09 9.92
C LEU A 9 0.87 1.30 10.28
N ALA A 10 -0.30 1.40 10.93
CA ALA A 10 -0.90 2.66 11.34
C ALA A 10 -0.04 3.48 12.33
N ARG A 11 0.95 2.85 13.01
CA ARG A 11 1.88 3.51 13.94
C ARG A 11 3.23 3.89 13.30
N MET A 12 3.41 3.65 11.99
CA MET A 12 4.65 3.96 11.28
C MET A 12 4.68 5.43 10.83
N GLU A 13 4.73 6.37 11.78
CA GLU A 13 4.72 7.83 11.57
C GLU A 13 5.87 8.38 10.71
N ILE A 14 6.85 7.54 10.34
CA ILE A 14 8.06 7.93 9.59
C ILE A 14 8.14 7.25 8.20
N LEU A 15 7.21 6.35 7.84
CA LEU A 15 7.32 5.55 6.63
C LEU A 15 6.95 6.36 5.37
N LYS A 16 7.97 6.97 4.76
CA LYS A 16 7.83 7.81 3.56
C LYS A 16 7.90 7.03 2.24
N TYR A 17 8.52 5.86 2.24
CA TYR A 17 8.73 5.05 1.04
C TYR A 17 8.52 3.57 1.40
N PHE A 18 7.66 2.89 0.64
CA PHE A 18 7.40 1.47 0.85
C PHE A 18 7.43 0.73 -0.50
N TYR A 19 8.21 -0.35 -0.55
CA TYR A 19 8.48 -1.13 -1.77
C TYR A 19 8.07 -2.57 -1.51
N LEU A 20 7.07 -3.02 -2.27
CA LEU A 20 6.45 -4.35 -2.25
C LEU A 20 6.42 -4.95 -3.67
N SER A 21 7.13 -4.36 -4.63
CA SER A 21 7.13 -4.83 -6.01
C SER A 21 7.76 -6.21 -6.18
N ASN A 22 7.34 -6.94 -7.21
CA ASN A 22 7.75 -8.32 -7.53
C ASN A 22 7.38 -9.34 -6.44
N ASN A 23 6.17 -9.24 -5.89
CA ASN A 23 5.62 -10.18 -4.93
C ASN A 23 4.35 -10.85 -5.49
N LEU A 24 3.73 -11.73 -4.69
CA LEU A 24 2.48 -12.41 -5.06
C LEU A 24 1.29 -11.87 -4.25
N LEU A 25 1.30 -10.56 -3.92
CA LEU A 25 0.20 -9.94 -3.19
C LEU A 25 -1.05 -9.90 -4.08
N THR A 26 -2.16 -10.37 -3.53
CA THR A 26 -3.49 -10.30 -4.15
C THR A 26 -4.35 -9.19 -3.55
N THR A 27 -3.99 -8.70 -2.36
CA THR A 27 -4.63 -7.59 -1.65
C THR A 27 -3.59 -6.75 -0.91
N LEU A 28 -3.91 -5.49 -0.66
CA LEU A 28 -3.24 -4.66 0.34
C LEU A 28 -4.14 -4.50 1.57
N PRO A 29 -3.57 -4.43 2.79
CA PRO A 29 -4.37 -4.20 3.98
C PRO A 29 -4.95 -2.77 4.03
N ASP A 30 -6.16 -2.66 4.58
CA ASP A 30 -6.56 -1.49 5.35
C ASP A 30 -5.50 -1.12 6.38
N SER A 31 -5.36 0.17 6.69
CA SER A 31 -4.24 0.85 7.39
C SER A 31 -3.03 1.25 6.55
N LEU A 32 -2.82 0.72 5.34
CA LEU A 32 -1.83 1.34 4.43
C LEU A 32 -2.21 2.79 4.12
N TYR A 33 -3.51 3.08 4.04
CA TYR A 33 -4.08 4.42 3.91
C TYR A 33 -3.93 5.29 5.18
N LEU A 34 -3.63 4.70 6.36
CA LEU A 34 -3.42 5.45 7.61
C LEU A 34 -2.02 6.05 7.73
N ILE A 35 -1.09 5.67 6.84
CA ILE A 35 0.28 6.19 6.81
C ILE A 35 0.29 7.57 6.14
N LYS A 36 -0.01 8.60 6.95
CA LYS A 36 -0.23 9.99 6.49
C LYS A 36 0.93 10.62 5.71
N ASP A 37 2.17 10.23 6.03
CA ASP A 37 3.39 10.80 5.45
C ASP A 37 4.02 9.95 4.33
N MET A 38 3.30 8.94 3.82
CA MET A 38 3.79 8.11 2.71
C MET A 38 3.88 8.92 1.42
N LYS A 39 5.08 8.99 0.85
CA LYS A 39 5.37 9.70 -0.41
C LYS A 39 5.35 8.76 -1.61
N LYS A 40 5.80 7.52 -1.44
CA LYS A 40 5.81 6.51 -2.51
C LYS A 40 5.43 5.13 -1.99
N LEU A 41 4.52 4.49 -2.71
CA LEU A 41 4.19 3.07 -2.59
C LEU A 41 4.51 2.42 -3.94
N ASP A 42 5.45 1.48 -3.97
CA ASP A 42 5.74 0.67 -5.15
C ASP A 42 5.22 -0.75 -4.93
N ILE A 43 4.28 -1.17 -5.76
CA ILE A 43 3.56 -2.44 -5.68
C ILE A 43 3.51 -3.13 -7.06
N GLN A 44 4.35 -2.70 -8.00
CA GLN A 44 4.44 -3.25 -9.36
C GLN A 44 4.71 -4.76 -9.36
N ASN A 45 4.30 -5.46 -10.41
CA ASN A 45 4.51 -6.91 -10.55
C ASN A 45 3.97 -7.70 -9.34
N ASN A 46 2.72 -7.42 -8.95
CA ASN A 46 1.92 -8.19 -8.00
C ASN A 46 0.64 -8.73 -8.67
N ASN A 47 -0.05 -9.63 -7.97
CA ASN A 47 -1.21 -10.37 -8.48
C ASN A 47 -2.56 -9.77 -8.04
N PHE A 48 -2.68 -8.43 -8.03
CA PHE A 48 -3.93 -7.74 -7.73
C PHE A 48 -4.95 -7.93 -8.85
N ASP A 49 -6.20 -8.24 -8.49
CA ASP A 49 -7.30 -8.26 -9.44
C ASP A 49 -7.73 -6.83 -9.86
N ALA A 50 -8.64 -6.72 -10.82
CA ALA A 50 -9.09 -5.43 -11.34
C ALA A 50 -9.84 -4.57 -10.29
N LYS A 51 -10.49 -5.19 -9.30
CA LYS A 51 -11.22 -4.51 -8.23
C LYS A 51 -10.23 -3.93 -7.22
N GLU A 52 -9.23 -4.73 -6.83
CA GLU A 52 -8.19 -4.32 -5.90
C GLU A 52 -7.35 -3.18 -6.48
N LYS A 53 -6.95 -3.26 -7.77
CA LYS A 53 -6.25 -2.15 -8.45
C LYS A 53 -7.07 -0.86 -8.43
N ALA A 54 -8.35 -0.91 -8.78
CA ALA A 54 -9.23 0.25 -8.75
C ALA A 54 -9.42 0.82 -7.34
N TRP A 55 -9.45 -0.03 -6.30
CA TRP A 55 -9.49 0.40 -4.91
C TRP A 55 -8.20 1.10 -4.47
N ILE A 56 -7.03 0.53 -4.81
CA ILE A 56 -5.71 1.11 -4.51
C ILE A 56 -5.55 2.48 -5.19
N GLU A 57 -5.86 2.57 -6.49
CA GLU A 57 -5.81 3.84 -7.23
C GLU A 57 -6.78 4.88 -6.62
N GLY A 58 -7.97 4.44 -6.23
CA GLY A 58 -8.99 5.29 -5.60
C GLY A 58 -8.57 5.82 -4.22
N ILE A 59 -8.04 4.96 -3.34
CA ILE A 59 -7.70 5.33 -1.97
C ILE A 59 -6.45 6.21 -1.89
N PHE A 60 -5.45 6.01 -2.76
CA PHE A 60 -4.27 6.86 -2.80
C PHE A 60 -4.47 8.17 -3.58
N ARG A 61 -5.49 8.29 -4.43
CA ARG A 61 -5.85 9.56 -5.11
C ARG A 61 -6.18 10.71 -4.14
N VAL A 62 -6.62 10.42 -2.92
CA VAL A 62 -6.88 11.43 -1.87
C VAL A 62 -5.68 11.69 -0.95
N THR A 63 -4.54 11.05 -1.23
CA THR A 63 -3.28 11.20 -0.49
C THR A 63 -2.22 11.83 -1.38
N ASN A 64 -1.18 12.43 -0.80
CA ASN A 64 -0.03 12.93 -1.58
C ASN A 64 1.01 11.83 -1.86
N THR A 65 0.54 10.61 -2.13
CA THR A 65 1.37 9.42 -2.35
C THR A 65 1.44 9.08 -3.84
N THR A 66 2.64 8.94 -4.39
CA THR A 66 2.84 8.35 -5.71
C THR A 66 2.78 6.83 -5.62
N VAL A 67 1.81 6.21 -6.29
CA VAL A 67 1.71 4.74 -6.38
C VAL A 67 2.28 4.26 -7.71
N GLY A 68 3.21 3.29 -7.66
CA GLY A 68 3.60 2.47 -8.82
C GLY A 68 2.81 1.17 -8.79
N VAL A 69 1.83 1.04 -9.69
CA VAL A 69 0.95 -0.15 -9.86
C VAL A 69 1.47 -1.04 -11.01
#